data_AF-A0A7J8QT66-F1
#
_entry.id   AF-A0A7J8QT66-F1
#
_cell.length_a   1.000
_cell.length_b   1.000
_cell.length_c   1.000
_cell.angle_alpha   90.00
_cell.angle_beta   90.00
_cell.angle_gamma   90.00
#
_symmetry.space_group_name_H-M   'P 1'
#
loop_
_entity.id
_entity.type
_entity.pdbx_description
1 polymer ?
#
loop_
_entity_poly.entity_id
_entity_poly.type
_entity_poly.pdbx_seq_one_letter_code
_entity_poly.pdbx_strand_id
1 'polypeptide(L)' 'MPKMISMCYGGNPAKLNTSWSNDNPGRRFFWCEKFGSGFRKPCQFFTWLDPPLTPRS' A
#
# COMPACT_ATOMS: atom_id res chain seq x y z
N MET A 1 0.16 17.02 6.42
CA MET A 1 -0.62 15.79 6.19
C MET A 1 -0.12 14.74 7.17
N PRO A 2 -0.98 14.12 7.99
CA PRO A 2 -0.53 13.04 8.87
C PRO A 2 0.06 11.91 8.01
N LYS A 3 1.24 11.42 8.39
CA LYS A 3 1.91 10.32 7.71
C LYS A 3 1.11 9.04 8.02
N MET A 4 0.35 8.52 7.05
CA MET A 4 -0.26 7.20 7.22
C MET A 4 0.85 6.15 7.16
N ILE A 5 1.05 5.46 8.29
CA ILE A 5 2.01 4.37 8.43
C ILE A 5 1.20 3.08 8.51
N SER A 6 1.41 2.19 7.54
CA SER A 6 0.93 0.80 7.61
C SER A 6 2.12 -0.11 7.86
N MET A 7 1.93 -1.20 8.61
CA MET A 7 2.97 -2.20 8.87
C MET A 7 2.72 -3.43 8.00
N CYS A 8 3.79 -4.02 7.44
CA CYS A 8 3.68 -5.29 6.73
C CYS A 8 3.67 -6.49 7.69
N TYR A 9 3.44 -7.70 7.17
CA TYR A 9 3.47 -8.94 7.97
C TYR A 9 4.82 -9.23 8.65
N GLY A 10 5.90 -8.63 8.15
CA GLY A 10 7.23 -8.74 8.75
C GLY A 10 7.54 -7.68 9.80
N GLY A 11 6.56 -6.85 10.20
CA GLY A 11 6.75 -5.79 11.20
C GLY A 11 7.51 -4.55 10.70
N ASN A 12 7.73 -4.42 9.39
CA ASN A 12 8.39 -3.25 8.80
C ASN A 12 7.35 -2.26 8.26
N PRO A 13 7.66 -0.95 8.21
CA PRO A 13 6.81 0.04 7.56
C PRO A 13 6.59 -0.30 6.07
N ALA A 14 5.33 -0.35 5.66
CA ALA A 14 4.92 -0.49 4.27
C ALA A 14 5.06 0.85 3.55
N LYS A 15 5.45 0.79 2.27
CA LYS A 15 5.59 1.98 1.42
C LYS A 15 4.24 2.33 0.79
N LEU A 16 3.88 3.61 0.85
CA LEU A 16 2.72 4.15 0.13
C LEU A 16 3.09 4.38 -1.33
N ASN A 17 2.30 3.84 -2.25
CA ASN A 17 2.46 4.02 -3.69
C ASN A 17 1.15 4.43 -4.34
N THR A 18 1.25 4.81 -5.61
CA THR A 18 0.13 5.12 -6.49
C THR A 18 0.11 4.08 -7.63
N SER A 19 -1.08 3.53 -7.89
CA SER A 19 -1.30 2.61 -9.01
C SER A 19 -1.35 3.37 -10.33
N TRP A 20 -0.62 2.85 -11.31
CA TRP A 20 -0.57 3.36 -12.69
C TRP A 20 -1.23 2.40 -13.68
N SER A 21 -1.91 1.36 -13.20
CA SER A 21 -2.65 0.45 -14.08
C SER A 21 -3.91 1.12 -14.62
N ASN A 22 -4.35 0.68 -15.81
CA ASN A 22 -5.57 1.18 -16.44
C ASN A 22 -6.83 0.86 -15.62
N ASP A 23 -6.81 -0.24 -14.85
CA ASP A 23 -7.97 -0.67 -14.05
C ASP A 23 -8.10 0.13 -12.74
N ASN A 24 -7.00 0.68 -12.22
CA ASN A 24 -6.96 1.39 -10.93
C ASN A 24 -6.06 2.63 -10.99
N PRO A 25 -6.28 3.58 -11.92
CA PRO A 25 -5.39 4.72 -12.09
C PRO A 25 -5.49 5.66 -10.89
N GLY A 26 -4.35 6.08 -10.35
CA GLY A 26 -4.28 7.06 -9.26
C GLY A 26 -4.67 6.53 -7.88
N ARG A 27 -5.16 5.29 -7.77
CA ARG A 27 -5.51 4.69 -6.48
C ARG A 27 -4.25 4.40 -5.66
N ARG A 28 -4.24 4.82 -4.39
CA ARG A 28 -3.08 4.63 -3.50
C ARG A 28 -3.14 3.30 -2.78
N PHE A 29 -2.00 2.69 -2.52
CA PHE A 29 -1.90 1.43 -1.79
C PHE A 29 -0.61 1.36 -0.96
N PHE A 30 -0.63 0.51 0.05
CA PHE A 30 0.57 0.11 0.78
C PHE A 30 1.06 -1.25 0.33
N TRP A 31 2.38 -1.39 0.20
CA TRP A 31 3.01 -2.69 -0.02
C TRP A 31 4.30 -2.83 0.80
N CYS A 32 4.75 -4.06 1.05
CA CYS A 32 6.06 -4.26 1.65
C CYS A 32 7.16 -3.90 0.65
N GLU A 33 8.25 -3.27 1.11
CA GLU A 33 9.41 -3.03 0.25
C GLU A 33 10.13 -4.31 -0.21
N LYS A 34 9.91 -5.42 0.49
CA LYS A 34 10.40 -6.75 0.12
C LYS A 34 9.44 -7.48 -0.83
N PHE A 35 8.37 -6.83 -1.28
CA PHE A 35 7.48 -7.39 -2.29
C PHE A 35 8.24 -7.57 -3.61
N GLY A 36 8.15 -8.75 -4.24
CA GLY A 36 8.86 -9.05 -5.49
C GLY A 36 10.39 -9.15 -5.38
N SER A 37 10.93 -9.03 -4.15
CA SER A 37 12.36 -9.20 -3.93
C SER A 37 12.74 -10.68 -4.09
N GLY A 38 13.92 -10.97 -4.67
CA GLY A 38 14.42 -12.34 -4.89
C GLY A 38 14.75 -13.14 -3.61
N PHE A 39 14.22 -12.73 -2.46
CA PHE A 39 14.34 -13.46 -1.21
C PHE A 39 13.54 -14.75 -1.29
N ARG A 40 14.01 -15.79 -0.60
CA ARG A 40 13.37 -17.12 -0.58
C ARG A 40 11.90 -17.09 -0.11
N LYS A 41 11.50 -16.07 0.66
CA LYS A 41 10.11 -15.82 1.11
C LYS A 41 9.82 -14.31 1.10
N PRO A 42 9.39 -13.72 -0.03
CA PRO A 42 9.07 -12.31 -0.09
C PRO A 42 7.80 -12.01 0.70
N CYS A 43 7.75 -10.84 1.35
CA CYS A 43 6.55 -10.40 2.05
C CYS A 43 5.51 -9.93 1.02
N GLN A 44 4.39 -10.64 0.93
CA GLN A 44 3.30 -10.36 -0.02
C GLN A 44 2.26 -9.37 0.52
N PHE A 45 2.63 -8.53 1.50
CA PHE A 45 1.72 -7.53 2.05
C PHE A 45 1.34 -6.51 0.97
N PHE A 46 0.04 -6.36 0.77
CA PHE A 46 -0.58 -5.38 -0.11
C PHE A 46 -1.95 -4.99 0.48
N THR A 47 -2.24 -3.68 0.57
CA THR A 47 -3.58 -3.20 0.93
C THR A 47 -3.87 -1.87 0.26
N TRP A 48 -5.11 -1.66 -0.16
CA TRP A 48 -5.55 -0.39 -0.74
C TRP A 48 -5.68 0.68 0.35
N LEU A 49 -5.33 1.90 0.00
CA LEU A 49 -5.68 3.06 0.80
C LEU A 49 -7.03 3.58 0.33
N ASP A 50 -8.02 3.53 1.22
CA ASP A 50 -9.32 4.12 0.93
C ASP A 50 -9.21 5.65 0.92
N PRO A 51 -9.88 6.33 -0.03
CA PRO A 51 -10.00 7.78 0.03
C PRO A 51 -10.73 8.20 1.32
N PRO A 52 -10.49 9.42 1.83
CA PRO A 52 -11.28 9.93 2.94
C PRO A 52 -12.77 9.82 2.58
N LEU A 53 -13.57 9.25 3.48
CA LEU A 53 -15.01 9.18 3.31
C LEU A 53 -15.51 10.61 3.13
N THR A 54 -16.11 10.89 1.96
CA THR A 54 -16.82 12.15 1.81
C THR A 54 -17.95 12.17 2.83
N PRO A 55 -18.14 13.26 3.59
CA PRO A 55 -19.37 13.40 4.35
C PRO A 55 -20.51 13.28 3.35
N ARG A 56 -21.46 12.39 3.64
CA ARG A 56 -22.71 12.34 2.87
C ARG A 56 -23.41 13.67 3.14
N SER A 57 -23.73 14.42 2.08
CA SER A 57 -24.53 15.65 2.18
C SER A 57 -25.93 15.35 2.70
#